data_AF-F4P5M1-F1
#
_entry.id   AF-F4P5M1-F1
#
_cell.length_a   1.000
_cell.length_b   1.000
_cell.length_c   1.000
_cell.angle_alpha   90.00
_cell.angle_beta   90.00
_cell.angle_gamma   90.00
#
_symmetry.space_group_name_H-M   'P 1'
#
loop_
_entity.id
_entity.type
_entity.pdbx_description
1 polymer ?
#
loop_
_entity_poly.entity_id
_entity_poly.type
_entity_poly.pdbx_seq_one_letter_code
_entity_poly.pdbx_strand_id
1 'polypeptide(L)'
;MAVKPLVSTAGCLNISDLAKAIKQKLPNQFYAVDSNQISIHQSLQDAPLEPDLPLASISTAGLSAKLPLIPKTIFIQDIDEECCPLDSFSKYLVENDADMEDIYEGKGSALYKLSDPKKQITLVEQLINGEKYNNEDQAMEEETHLAVKRFLATHLGPSIEVMPTDIMAADGKTVVQEWDAVFKDGDVLYLCEAKHNMTDKQVTKLFARIRKFKEFQANAQPEFRNVTKYVGVLCGTLFPEDIRKIAHLGFICVYPSGYCYDVKKPEDFIIER
;
A
#
# COMPACT_ATOMS: atom_id res chain seq x y z
N MET A 1 10.81 18.88 -3.64
CA MET A 1 12.25 18.73 -3.33
C MET A 1 12.88 20.11 -3.10
N ALA A 2 13.58 20.30 -1.98
CA ALA A 2 14.25 21.57 -1.63
C ALA A 2 15.76 21.39 -1.65
N VAL A 3 16.46 22.26 -2.37
CA VAL A 3 17.91 22.20 -2.55
C VAL A 3 18.53 23.41 -1.85
N LYS A 4 19.47 23.19 -0.93
CA LYS A 4 20.34 24.28 -0.47
C LYS A 4 21.19 24.74 -1.65
N PRO A 5 21.14 26.01 -2.07
CA PRO A 5 21.92 26.50 -3.16
C PRO A 5 23.38 26.46 -2.72
N LEU A 6 24.10 25.48 -3.25
CA LEU A 6 25.57 25.46 -3.34
C LEU A 6 26.06 26.42 -4.44
N VAL A 7 25.16 27.23 -5.01
CA VAL A 7 25.40 28.10 -6.15
C VAL A 7 25.80 29.47 -5.63
N SER A 8 26.95 29.95 -6.11
CA SER A 8 27.44 31.28 -5.78
C SER A 8 26.40 32.35 -6.12
N THR A 9 26.13 33.25 -5.17
CA THR A 9 25.29 34.43 -5.40
C THR A 9 26.06 35.56 -6.10
N ALA A 10 27.36 35.38 -6.38
CA ALA A 10 28.19 36.38 -7.04
C ALA A 10 27.69 36.64 -8.47
N GLY A 11 27.40 37.90 -8.78
CA GLY A 11 26.91 38.33 -10.09
C GLY A 11 25.39 38.29 -10.27
N CYS A 12 24.64 37.85 -9.26
CA CYS A 12 23.17 37.92 -9.27
C CYS A 12 22.72 39.24 -8.61
N LEU A 13 21.83 40.00 -9.25
CA LEU A 13 21.35 41.29 -8.70
C LEU A 13 20.10 41.08 -7.83
N ASN A 14 19.25 40.14 -8.20
CA ASN A 14 17.99 39.83 -7.53
C ASN A 14 17.72 38.32 -7.49
N ILE A 15 16.59 37.93 -6.91
CA ILE A 15 16.16 36.54 -6.77
C ILE A 15 15.96 35.85 -8.12
N SER A 16 15.43 36.56 -9.13
CA SER A 16 15.26 36.03 -10.48
C SER A 16 16.60 35.63 -11.13
N ASP A 17 17.64 36.44 -10.95
CA ASP A 17 18.99 36.11 -11.44
C ASP A 17 19.57 34.88 -10.74
N LEU A 18 19.33 34.75 -9.43
CA LEU A 18 19.75 33.58 -8.67
C LEU A 18 19.03 32.31 -9.14
N ALA A 19 17.73 32.37 -9.39
CA ALA A 19 16.96 31.24 -9.93
C ALA A 19 17.51 30.78 -11.29
N LYS A 20 17.87 31.72 -12.18
CA LYS A 20 18.54 31.42 -13.46
C LYS A 20 19.91 30.77 -13.25
N ALA A 21 20.72 31.32 -12.34
CA ALA A 21 22.05 30.77 -12.02
C ALA A 21 21.96 29.35 -11.44
N ILE A 22 20.97 29.08 -10.60
CA ILE A 22 20.70 27.76 -10.03
C ILE A 22 20.34 26.76 -11.13
N LYS A 23 19.42 27.11 -12.03
CA LYS A 23 19.05 26.26 -13.18
C LYS A 23 20.26 25.94 -14.07
N GLN A 24 21.09 26.94 -14.37
CA GLN A 24 22.30 26.76 -15.18
C GLN A 24 23.34 25.85 -14.53
N LYS A 25 23.51 25.94 -13.20
CA LYS A 25 24.50 25.15 -12.46
C LYS A 25 24.02 23.74 -12.10
N LEU A 26 22.71 23.55 -11.99
CA LEU A 26 22.07 22.28 -11.62
C LEU A 26 21.10 21.81 -12.72
N PRO A 27 21.53 21.69 -13.99
CA PRO A 27 20.62 21.38 -15.10
C PRO A 27 19.90 20.05 -14.89
N ASN A 28 20.56 19.04 -14.32
CA ASN A 28 19.95 17.73 -14.07
C ASN A 28 18.83 17.77 -13.02
N GLN A 29 18.82 18.76 -12.13
CA GLN A 29 17.77 18.91 -11.09
C GLN A 29 16.63 19.83 -11.55
N PHE A 30 16.89 20.74 -12.50
CA PHE A 30 15.95 21.77 -12.94
C PHE A 30 15.65 21.72 -14.46
N TYR A 31 15.95 20.61 -15.14
CA TYR A 31 15.83 20.51 -16.61
C TYR A 31 14.41 20.73 -17.12
N ALA A 32 13.41 20.33 -16.32
CA ALA A 32 12.01 20.28 -16.73
C ALA A 32 11.22 21.57 -16.46
N VAL A 33 11.81 22.58 -15.83
CA VAL A 33 11.09 23.79 -15.38
C VAL A 33 11.73 25.06 -15.90
N ASP A 34 10.95 26.10 -16.18
CA ASP A 34 11.48 27.43 -16.46
C ASP A 34 12.07 28.03 -15.17
N SER A 35 13.11 28.86 -15.32
CA SER A 35 13.72 29.58 -14.20
C SER A 35 12.72 30.44 -13.42
N ASN A 36 11.68 30.95 -14.07
CA ASN A 36 10.63 31.74 -13.43
C ASN A 36 9.70 30.90 -12.54
N GLN A 37 9.78 29.57 -12.60
CA GLN A 37 8.99 28.67 -11.76
C GLN A 37 9.76 28.21 -10.52
N ILE A 38 11.06 28.52 -10.43
CA ILE A 38 11.90 28.17 -9.28
C ILE A 38 11.69 29.22 -8.20
N SER A 39 11.17 28.80 -7.04
CA SER A 39 11.01 29.68 -5.90
C SER A 39 12.22 29.62 -4.97
N ILE A 40 12.69 30.77 -4.49
CA ILE A 40 13.79 30.89 -3.54
C ILE A 40 13.22 31.27 -2.18
N HIS A 41 13.68 30.64 -1.11
CA HIS A 41 13.19 30.83 0.25
C HIS A 41 14.35 31.11 1.20
N GLN A 42 14.11 31.94 2.23
CA GLN A 42 15.09 32.28 3.25
C GLN A 42 15.44 31.08 4.17
N SER A 43 14.49 30.17 4.34
CA SER A 43 14.65 28.85 4.94
C SER A 43 13.66 27.86 4.30
N LEU A 44 13.73 26.57 4.65
CA LEU A 44 12.84 25.54 4.09
C LEU A 44 11.35 25.78 4.43
N GLN A 45 11.05 26.54 5.47
CA GLN A 45 9.71 26.74 6.01
C GLN A 45 9.12 28.11 5.64
N ASP A 46 9.96 29.02 5.11
CA ASP A 46 9.53 30.37 4.79
C ASP A 46 8.75 30.45 3.48
N ALA A 47 7.97 31.52 3.36
CA ALA A 47 7.34 31.93 2.10
C ALA A 47 8.39 32.20 1.01
N PRO A 48 8.04 32.04 -0.28
CA PRO A 48 8.94 32.37 -1.38
C PRO A 48 9.27 33.86 -1.39
N LEU A 49 10.53 34.18 -1.71
CA LEU A 49 11.02 35.54 -1.88
C LEU A 49 10.60 36.10 -3.23
N GLU A 50 10.28 37.40 -3.26
CA GLU A 50 9.85 38.09 -4.48
C GLU A 50 10.95 38.08 -5.56
N PRO A 51 10.62 37.85 -6.85
CA PRO A 51 11.60 37.74 -7.93
C PRO A 51 12.52 38.97 -8.09
N ASP A 52 11.96 40.16 -7.87
CA ASP A 52 12.66 41.44 -8.01
C ASP A 52 13.38 41.88 -6.72
N LEU A 53 13.28 41.10 -5.63
CA LEU A 53 13.93 41.42 -4.38
C LEU A 53 15.46 41.45 -4.56
N PRO A 54 16.13 42.57 -4.24
CA PRO A 54 17.57 42.66 -4.36
C PRO A 54 18.28 41.64 -3.46
N LEU A 55 19.27 40.93 -3.99
CA LEU A 55 20.05 39.98 -3.17
C LEU A 55 20.84 40.67 -2.06
N ALA A 56 21.23 41.94 -2.29
CA ALA A 56 21.91 42.75 -1.29
C ALA A 56 21.02 43.10 -0.08
N SER A 57 19.69 43.00 -0.19
CA SER A 57 18.77 43.31 0.90
C SER A 57 18.42 42.11 1.79
N ILE A 58 19.00 40.94 1.54
CA ILE A 58 18.72 39.72 2.30
C ILE A 58 20.00 39.02 2.75
N SER A 59 19.89 38.19 3.78
CA SER A 59 20.96 37.26 4.12
C SER A 59 20.99 36.15 3.07
N THR A 60 22.14 35.94 2.43
CA THR A 60 22.32 34.80 1.51
C THR A 60 22.59 33.49 2.25
N ALA A 61 22.84 33.55 3.56
CA ALA A 61 23.01 32.36 4.38
C ALA A 61 21.67 31.64 4.57
N GLY A 62 21.62 30.36 4.21
CA GLY A 62 20.45 29.50 4.46
C GLY A 62 19.39 29.51 3.38
N LEU A 63 19.62 30.21 2.25
CA LEU A 63 18.69 30.17 1.11
C LEU A 63 18.36 28.72 0.71
N SER A 64 17.18 28.49 0.15
CA SER A 64 16.78 27.21 -0.41
C SER A 64 15.97 27.43 -1.68
N ALA A 65 16.23 26.63 -2.71
CA ALA A 65 15.45 26.63 -3.94
C ALA A 65 14.46 25.47 -3.90
N LYS A 66 13.20 25.76 -4.24
CA LYS A 66 12.15 24.75 -4.41
C LYS A 66 11.69 24.75 -5.85
N LEU A 67 11.44 23.55 -6.36
CA LEU A 67 10.72 23.36 -7.62
C LEU A 67 9.24 23.69 -7.41
N PRO A 68 8.54 24.18 -8.45
CA PRO A 68 7.09 24.23 -8.42
C PRO A 68 6.59 22.80 -8.25
N LEU A 69 5.64 22.58 -7.35
CA LEU A 69 4.88 21.35 -7.34
C LEU A 69 4.04 21.37 -8.61
N ILE A 70 4.47 20.63 -9.65
CA ILE A 70 3.68 20.46 -10.86
C ILE A 70 2.61 19.43 -10.52
N PRO A 71 1.32 19.80 -10.52
CA PRO A 71 0.25 18.86 -10.26
C PRO A 71 0.34 17.67 -11.22
N LYS A 72 0.24 16.46 -10.67
CA LYS A 72 0.25 15.22 -11.45
C LYS A 72 -1.17 14.69 -11.51
N THR A 73 -1.66 14.52 -12.72
CA THR A 73 -2.87 13.75 -12.96
C THR A 73 -2.52 12.28 -12.91
N ILE A 74 -3.22 11.49 -12.10
CA ILE A 74 -3.08 10.03 -12.06
C ILE A 74 -4.44 9.35 -12.18
N PHE A 75 -4.42 8.07 -12.49
CA PHE A 75 -5.61 7.23 -12.57
C PHE A 75 -5.48 6.08 -11.60
N ILE A 76 -6.46 5.91 -10.72
CA ILE A 76 -6.48 4.82 -9.74
C ILE A 76 -7.61 3.88 -10.11
N GLN A 77 -7.32 2.58 -10.12
CA GLN A 77 -8.30 1.57 -10.48
C GLN A 77 -9.48 1.60 -9.49
N ASP A 78 -10.70 1.66 -10.01
CA ASP A 78 -11.89 1.60 -9.15
C ASP A 78 -12.09 0.16 -8.65
N ILE A 79 -12.77 0.05 -7.50
CA ILE A 79 -13.18 -1.22 -6.92
C ILE A 79 -14.69 -1.27 -6.74
N ASP A 80 -15.25 -2.48 -6.78
CA ASP A 80 -16.63 -2.70 -6.38
C ASP A 80 -16.76 -2.94 -4.86
N GLU A 81 -18.00 -3.18 -4.43
CA GLU A 81 -18.34 -3.45 -3.03
C GLU A 81 -17.69 -4.73 -2.48
N GLU A 82 -17.19 -5.62 -3.36
CA GLU A 82 -16.50 -6.88 -3.02
C GLU A 82 -14.96 -6.73 -3.09
N CYS A 83 -14.46 -5.48 -3.13
CA CYS A 83 -13.03 -5.15 -3.25
C CYS A 83 -12.37 -5.70 -4.53
N CYS A 84 -13.15 -6.04 -5.56
CA CYS A 84 -12.62 -6.53 -6.83
C CYS A 84 -12.25 -5.36 -7.75
N PRO A 85 -11.10 -5.43 -8.47
CA PRO A 85 -10.74 -4.42 -9.47
C PRO A 85 -11.78 -4.34 -10.58
N LEU A 86 -12.19 -3.11 -10.89
CA LEU A 86 -12.99 -2.79 -12.06
C LEU A 86 -12.10 -2.34 -13.22
N ASP A 87 -12.63 -2.41 -14.45
CA ASP A 87 -11.97 -1.85 -15.64
C ASP A 87 -12.02 -0.31 -15.68
N SER A 88 -12.74 0.31 -14.74
CA SER A 88 -12.86 1.76 -14.59
C SER A 88 -11.76 2.35 -13.69
N PHE A 89 -11.51 3.64 -13.87
CA PHE A 89 -10.47 4.36 -13.15
C PHE A 89 -10.96 5.74 -12.72
N SER A 90 -10.74 6.06 -11.45
CA SER A 90 -10.93 7.40 -10.90
C SER A 90 -9.71 8.27 -11.17
N LYS A 91 -9.97 9.49 -11.66
CA LYS A 91 -8.93 10.47 -12.01
C LYS A 91 -8.67 11.38 -10.82
N TYR A 92 -7.42 11.46 -10.39
CA TYR A 92 -6.98 12.34 -9.31
C TYR A 92 -5.98 13.37 -9.80
N LEU A 93 -6.06 14.57 -9.23
CA LEU A 93 -5.05 15.61 -9.37
C LEU A 93 -4.27 15.67 -8.06
N VAL A 94 -2.97 15.40 -8.11
CA VAL A 94 -2.10 15.29 -6.95
C VAL A 94 -1.08 16.42 -7.01
N GLU A 95 -1.21 17.38 -6.10
CA GLU A 95 -0.33 18.54 -6.01
C GLU A 95 0.76 18.34 -4.96
N ASN A 96 0.45 17.64 -3.88
CA ASN A 96 1.35 17.49 -2.73
C ASN A 96 1.17 16.14 -2.00
N ASP A 97 2.06 15.83 -1.05
CA ASP A 97 2.02 14.54 -0.33
C ASP A 97 0.78 14.39 0.56
N ALA A 98 0.12 15.47 1.00
CA ALA A 98 -1.15 15.37 1.71
C ALA A 98 -2.29 14.90 0.79
N ASP A 99 -2.29 15.34 -0.48
CA ASP A 99 -3.26 14.81 -1.46
C ASP A 99 -3.04 13.30 -1.69
N MET A 100 -1.79 12.82 -1.60
CA MET A 100 -1.49 11.37 -1.65
C MET A 100 -2.05 10.64 -0.43
N GLU A 101 -1.89 11.22 0.77
CA GLU A 101 -2.45 10.65 2.01
C GLU A 101 -3.98 10.58 1.96
N ASP A 102 -4.64 11.61 1.42
CA ASP A 102 -6.09 11.63 1.21
C ASP A 102 -6.56 10.55 0.23
N ILE A 103 -5.76 10.28 -0.81
CA ILE A 103 -6.07 9.27 -1.83
C ILE A 103 -6.05 7.83 -1.27
N TYR A 104 -5.24 7.53 -0.25
CA TYR A 104 -5.18 6.18 0.34
C TYR A 104 -6.17 5.97 1.50
N GLU A 105 -7.12 6.89 1.66
CA GLU A 105 -8.21 6.87 2.66
C GLU A 105 -7.78 6.29 4.03
N GLY A 106 -6.68 6.82 4.59
CA GLY A 106 -6.19 6.46 5.93
C GLY A 106 -5.88 4.98 6.19
N LYS A 107 -5.96 4.11 5.18
CA LYS A 107 -5.76 2.65 5.29
C LYS A 107 -4.60 2.16 4.42
N GLY A 108 -4.41 2.72 3.23
CA GLY A 108 -3.24 2.45 2.40
C GLY A 108 -2.06 3.33 2.77
N SER A 109 -0.84 2.79 2.71
CA SER A 109 0.40 3.54 2.91
C SER A 109 1.15 3.85 1.60
N ALA A 110 0.65 3.37 0.44
CA ALA A 110 1.27 3.58 -0.86
C ALA A 110 0.34 3.31 -2.06
N LEU A 111 0.76 3.78 -3.24
CA LEU A 111 0.30 3.26 -4.55
C LEU A 111 1.29 2.28 -5.14
N TYR A 112 0.79 1.38 -5.98
CA TYR A 112 1.57 0.51 -6.84
C TYR A 112 1.27 0.84 -8.29
N LYS A 113 2.32 0.98 -9.10
CA LYS A 113 2.15 1.28 -10.53
C LYS A 113 1.54 0.05 -11.23
N LEU A 114 0.43 0.21 -11.95
CA LEU A 114 -0.24 -0.93 -12.61
C LEU A 114 0.65 -1.58 -13.69
N SER A 115 1.46 -0.79 -14.39
CA SER A 115 2.42 -1.29 -15.39
C SER A 115 3.68 -1.90 -14.79
N ASP A 116 3.96 -1.67 -13.51
CA ASP A 116 5.06 -2.26 -12.76
C ASP A 116 4.62 -2.46 -11.30
N PRO A 117 3.86 -3.54 -11.02
CA PRO A 117 3.22 -3.76 -9.72
C PRO A 117 4.20 -3.89 -8.54
N LYS A 118 5.50 -3.94 -8.81
CA LYS A 118 6.55 -4.01 -7.79
C LYS A 118 6.98 -2.62 -7.29
N LYS A 119 6.58 -1.56 -7.99
CA LYS A 119 7.02 -0.20 -7.69
C LYS A 119 6.04 0.48 -6.74
N GLN A 120 6.38 0.44 -5.46
CA GLN A 120 5.70 1.20 -4.40
C GLN A 120 5.99 2.70 -4.54
N ILE A 121 4.94 3.51 -4.41
CA ILE A 121 4.95 4.97 -4.54
C ILE A 121 4.38 5.54 -3.25
N THR A 122 5.18 6.30 -2.53
CA THR A 122 4.83 6.93 -1.25
C THR A 122 4.96 8.46 -1.29
N LEU A 123 5.59 9.01 -2.33
CA LEU A 123 5.81 10.45 -2.49
C LEU A 123 5.33 10.93 -3.86
N VAL A 124 4.81 12.15 -3.93
CA VAL A 124 4.32 12.76 -5.19
C VAL A 124 5.39 12.75 -6.27
N GLU A 125 6.67 12.93 -5.92
CA GLU A 125 7.77 12.95 -6.88
C GLU A 125 7.92 11.64 -7.67
N GLN A 126 7.51 10.51 -7.08
CA GLN A 126 7.60 9.18 -7.70
C GLN A 126 6.47 8.91 -8.69
N LEU A 127 5.37 9.66 -8.61
CA LEU A 127 4.28 9.58 -9.57
C LEU A 127 4.74 9.99 -10.97
N ILE A 128 4.19 9.34 -11.96
CA ILE A 128 4.28 9.68 -13.37
C ILE A 128 2.92 10.22 -13.80
N ASN A 129 2.93 11.40 -14.41
CA ASN A 129 1.72 12.05 -14.89
C ASN A 129 1.04 11.22 -15.99
N GLY A 130 -0.26 10.97 -15.85
CA GLY A 130 -1.09 10.19 -16.76
C GLY A 130 -1.03 8.67 -16.55
N GLU A 131 -0.27 8.18 -15.58
CA GLU A 131 -0.14 6.73 -15.33
C GLU A 131 -1.26 6.17 -14.45
N LYS A 132 -1.37 4.84 -14.50
CA LYS A 132 -2.36 4.04 -13.76
C LYS A 132 -1.72 3.37 -12.54
N TYR A 133 -2.45 3.36 -11.43
CA TYR A 133 -2.00 2.82 -10.15
C TYR A 133 -3.11 2.03 -9.45
N ASN A 134 -2.71 1.14 -8.54
CA ASN A 134 -3.56 0.47 -7.55
C ASN A 134 -3.16 0.93 -6.15
N ASN A 135 -4.07 0.83 -5.19
CA ASN A 135 -3.76 1.09 -3.79
C ASN A 135 -3.08 -0.13 -3.13
N GLU A 136 -2.40 0.11 -2.01
CA GLU A 136 -1.66 -0.94 -1.29
C GLU A 136 -2.56 -2.05 -0.75
N ASP A 137 -3.74 -1.71 -0.24
CA ASP A 137 -4.65 -2.67 0.39
C ASP A 137 -5.05 -3.76 -0.61
N GLN A 138 -5.45 -3.36 -1.82
CA GLN A 138 -5.80 -4.29 -2.90
C GLN A 138 -4.59 -5.12 -3.35
N ALA A 139 -3.44 -4.48 -3.54
CA ALA A 139 -2.22 -5.18 -3.95
C ALA A 139 -1.80 -6.24 -2.91
N MET A 140 -1.93 -5.91 -1.61
CA MET A 140 -1.68 -6.83 -0.51
C MET A 140 -2.67 -8.00 -0.54
N GLU A 141 -3.97 -7.74 -0.66
CA GLU A 141 -5.00 -8.77 -0.64
C GLU A 141 -4.87 -9.73 -1.82
N GLU A 142 -4.67 -9.23 -3.03
CA GLU A 142 -4.48 -10.05 -4.23
C GLU A 142 -3.20 -10.90 -4.18
N GLU A 143 -2.07 -10.29 -3.81
CA GLU A 143 -0.81 -11.03 -3.72
C GLU A 143 -0.85 -12.09 -2.61
N THR A 144 -1.48 -11.75 -1.49
CA THR A 144 -1.71 -12.68 -0.38
C THR A 144 -2.59 -13.84 -0.80
N HIS A 145 -3.74 -13.55 -1.41
CA HIS A 145 -4.68 -14.55 -1.91
C HIS A 145 -3.96 -15.50 -2.87
N LEU A 146 -3.22 -14.95 -3.83
CA LEU A 146 -2.49 -15.72 -4.82
C LEU A 146 -1.38 -16.57 -4.20
N ALA A 147 -0.65 -16.04 -3.22
CA ALA A 147 0.39 -16.77 -2.50
C ALA A 147 -0.19 -17.97 -1.74
N VAL A 148 -1.28 -17.77 -0.99
CA VAL A 148 -1.97 -18.84 -0.25
C VAL A 148 -2.51 -19.88 -1.21
N LYS A 149 -3.22 -19.46 -2.27
CA LYS A 149 -3.77 -20.37 -3.28
C LYS A 149 -2.70 -21.24 -3.93
N ARG A 150 -1.56 -20.65 -4.33
CA ARG A 150 -0.42 -21.39 -4.92
C ARG A 150 0.19 -22.36 -3.92
N PHE A 151 0.36 -21.92 -2.67
CA PHE A 151 0.88 -22.77 -1.60
C PHE A 151 -0.03 -23.98 -1.37
N LEU A 152 -1.33 -23.75 -1.20
CA LEU A 152 -2.31 -24.83 -1.01
C LEU A 152 -2.37 -25.75 -2.23
N ALA A 153 -2.43 -25.20 -3.46
CA ALA A 153 -2.45 -26.01 -4.68
C ALA A 153 -1.20 -26.89 -4.84
N THR A 154 -0.03 -26.42 -4.39
CA THR A 154 1.22 -27.20 -4.42
C THR A 154 1.19 -28.38 -3.46
N HIS A 155 0.55 -28.24 -2.31
CA HIS A 155 0.54 -29.27 -1.25
C HIS A 155 -0.68 -30.20 -1.32
N LEU A 156 -1.83 -29.67 -1.71
CA LEU A 156 -3.12 -30.36 -1.74
C LEU A 156 -3.54 -30.77 -3.15
N GLY A 157 -2.93 -30.19 -4.17
CA GLY A 157 -3.30 -30.38 -5.58
C GLY A 157 -4.32 -29.34 -6.07
N PRO A 158 -4.76 -29.43 -7.34
CA PRO A 158 -5.61 -28.43 -7.98
C PRO A 158 -7.07 -28.44 -7.50
N SER A 159 -7.44 -29.30 -6.55
CA SER A 159 -8.81 -29.46 -6.03
C SER A 159 -9.24 -28.36 -5.05
N ILE A 160 -8.34 -27.45 -4.68
CA ILE A 160 -8.66 -26.37 -3.74
C ILE A 160 -9.74 -25.45 -4.31
N GLU A 161 -10.86 -25.35 -3.60
CA GLU A 161 -11.99 -24.49 -3.94
C GLU A 161 -11.75 -23.09 -3.35
N VAL A 162 -12.00 -22.04 -4.15
CA VAL A 162 -12.08 -20.66 -3.65
C VAL A 162 -13.52 -20.45 -3.20
N MET A 163 -13.70 -20.08 -1.93
CA MET A 163 -15.01 -19.94 -1.31
C MET A 163 -15.40 -18.46 -1.19
N PRO A 164 -16.69 -18.14 -1.01
CA PRO A 164 -17.14 -16.80 -0.66
C PRO A 164 -16.47 -16.27 0.61
N THR A 165 -16.08 -15.01 0.60
CA THR A 165 -15.46 -14.27 1.72
C THR A 165 -16.51 -13.83 2.73
N ASP A 166 -17.65 -13.37 2.23
CA ASP A 166 -18.85 -13.12 3.02
C ASP A 166 -19.59 -14.41 3.31
N ILE A 167 -19.56 -14.80 4.58
CA ILE A 167 -20.28 -15.98 5.03
C ILE A 167 -21.67 -15.54 5.46
N MET A 168 -22.67 -15.96 4.71
CA MET A 168 -24.07 -15.63 4.97
C MET A 168 -24.68 -16.59 5.99
N ALA A 169 -25.61 -16.08 6.81
CA ALA A 169 -26.53 -16.90 7.59
C ALA A 169 -27.47 -17.71 6.66
N ALA A 170 -28.19 -18.66 7.24
CA ALA A 170 -29.15 -19.50 6.56
C ALA A 170 -30.33 -18.73 5.95
N ASP A 171 -30.53 -17.48 6.36
CA ASP A 171 -31.51 -16.56 5.78
C ASP A 171 -31.07 -15.99 4.41
N GLY A 172 -29.80 -16.18 4.03
CA GLY A 172 -29.21 -15.67 2.79
C GLY A 172 -29.09 -14.16 2.72
N LYS A 173 -29.28 -13.44 3.83
CA LYS A 173 -29.30 -11.96 3.89
C LYS A 173 -28.34 -11.38 4.91
N THR A 174 -28.08 -12.09 6.00
CA THR A 174 -27.25 -11.57 7.08
C THR A 174 -25.83 -12.11 6.92
N VAL A 175 -24.84 -11.22 6.70
CA VAL A 175 -23.43 -11.61 6.79
C VAL A 175 -23.11 -11.90 8.26
N VAL A 176 -22.77 -13.15 8.57
CA VAL A 176 -22.42 -13.55 9.95
C VAL A 176 -20.95 -13.31 10.24
N GLN A 177 -20.11 -13.37 9.21
CA GLN A 177 -18.69 -13.11 9.28
C GLN A 177 -18.10 -12.95 7.88
N GLU A 178 -17.17 -12.02 7.76
CA GLU A 178 -16.36 -11.75 6.57
C GLU A 178 -14.93 -12.27 6.80
N TRP A 179 -14.21 -12.60 5.72
CA TRP A 179 -12.82 -13.04 5.74
C TRP A 179 -12.09 -12.49 4.51
N ASP A 180 -10.81 -12.18 4.63
CA ASP A 180 -10.06 -11.56 3.53
C ASP A 180 -9.82 -12.56 2.37
N ALA A 181 -9.75 -13.86 2.68
CA ALA A 181 -9.86 -14.93 1.69
C ALA A 181 -10.30 -16.25 2.35
N VAL A 182 -11.00 -17.09 1.60
CA VAL A 182 -11.43 -18.41 2.08
C VAL A 182 -11.15 -19.48 1.03
N PHE A 183 -10.51 -20.57 1.46
CA PHE A 183 -10.26 -21.74 0.62
C PHE A 183 -10.78 -23.00 1.29
N LYS A 184 -11.16 -24.00 0.49
CA LYS A 184 -11.67 -25.27 0.98
C LYS A 184 -11.08 -26.46 0.23
N ASP A 185 -10.69 -27.49 0.97
CA ASP A 185 -10.33 -28.80 0.43
C ASP A 185 -11.05 -29.86 1.28
N GLY A 186 -11.96 -30.63 0.67
CA GLY A 186 -12.75 -31.61 1.40
C GLY A 186 -13.59 -31.00 2.53
N ASP A 187 -13.29 -31.41 3.77
CA ASP A 187 -13.94 -30.93 5.00
C ASP A 187 -13.07 -29.92 5.78
N VAL A 188 -12.01 -29.41 5.16
CA VAL A 188 -11.07 -28.45 5.74
C VAL A 188 -11.29 -27.05 5.14
N LEU A 189 -11.41 -26.05 6.01
CA LEU A 189 -11.53 -24.64 5.61
C LEU A 189 -10.30 -23.85 6.03
N TYR A 190 -9.69 -23.15 5.08
CA TYR A 190 -8.58 -22.23 5.27
C TYR A 190 -9.13 -20.81 5.32
N LEU A 191 -9.08 -20.19 6.49
CA LEU A 191 -9.65 -18.87 6.79
C LEU A 191 -8.52 -17.84 6.89
N CYS A 192 -8.49 -16.89 5.95
CA CYS A 192 -7.39 -15.93 5.84
C CYS A 192 -7.76 -14.58 6.46
N GLU A 193 -6.82 -14.01 7.20
CA GLU A 193 -6.89 -12.65 7.73
C GLU A 193 -5.62 -11.88 7.32
N ALA A 194 -5.79 -10.84 6.51
CA ALA A 194 -4.79 -9.89 6.07
C ALA A 194 -4.80 -8.63 6.93
N LYS A 195 -3.60 -8.18 7.32
CA LYS A 195 -3.38 -6.91 8.04
C LYS A 195 -2.05 -6.29 7.62
N HIS A 196 -2.00 -4.98 7.42
CA HIS A 196 -0.73 -4.29 7.14
C HIS A 196 0.30 -4.51 8.25
N ASN A 197 -0.11 -4.44 9.52
CA ASN A 197 0.77 -4.65 10.66
C ASN A 197 0.25 -5.77 11.55
N MET A 198 0.95 -6.91 11.53
CA MET A 198 0.61 -8.06 12.35
C MET A 198 1.10 -7.86 13.78
N THR A 199 0.19 -8.02 14.74
CA THR A 199 0.47 -7.87 16.18
C THR A 199 -0.05 -9.07 16.97
N ASP A 200 0.44 -9.26 18.18
CA ASP A 200 -0.02 -10.26 19.15
C ASP A 200 -1.55 -10.22 19.36
N LYS A 201 -2.13 -9.02 19.38
CA LYS A 201 -3.58 -8.80 19.44
C LYS A 201 -4.30 -9.39 18.24
N GLN A 202 -3.77 -9.24 17.03
CA GLN A 202 -4.40 -9.78 15.82
C GLN A 202 -4.30 -11.31 15.78
N VAL A 203 -3.15 -11.87 16.16
CA VAL A 203 -2.97 -13.33 16.32
C VAL A 203 -4.01 -13.89 17.30
N THR A 204 -4.19 -13.24 18.44
CA THR A 204 -5.16 -13.67 19.47
C THR A 204 -6.62 -13.52 19.00
N LYS A 205 -6.92 -12.43 18.28
CA LYS A 205 -8.26 -12.19 17.71
C LYS A 205 -8.65 -13.27 16.69
N LEU A 206 -7.73 -13.73 15.86
CA LEU A 206 -8.01 -14.77 14.88
C LEU A 206 -8.51 -16.07 15.54
N PHE A 207 -7.87 -16.50 16.63
CA PHE A 207 -8.35 -17.67 17.39
C PHE A 207 -9.80 -17.51 17.86
N ALA A 208 -10.12 -16.34 18.43
CA ALA A 208 -11.48 -16.05 18.86
C ALA A 208 -12.47 -16.00 17.69
N ARG A 209 -12.04 -15.45 16.54
CA ARG A 209 -12.84 -15.33 15.32
C ARG A 209 -13.20 -16.69 14.74
N ILE A 210 -12.23 -17.61 14.65
CA ILE A 210 -12.44 -19.00 14.21
C ILE A 210 -13.31 -19.77 15.21
N ARG A 211 -13.10 -19.58 16.53
CA ARG A 211 -13.96 -20.19 17.55
C ARG A 211 -15.42 -19.74 17.40
N LYS A 212 -15.64 -18.45 17.19
CA LYS A 212 -16.98 -17.91 16.94
C LYS A 212 -17.57 -18.50 15.66
N PHE A 213 -16.78 -18.64 14.59
CA PHE A 213 -17.22 -19.29 13.34
C PHE A 213 -17.78 -20.70 13.58
N LYS A 214 -17.07 -21.52 14.34
CA LYS A 214 -17.51 -22.87 14.72
C LYS A 214 -18.88 -22.89 15.39
N GLU A 215 -19.19 -21.88 16.21
CA GLU A 215 -20.45 -21.82 16.95
C GLU A 215 -21.66 -21.54 16.05
N PHE A 216 -21.49 -20.80 14.94
CA PHE A 216 -22.58 -20.45 14.03
C PHE A 216 -22.55 -21.16 12.67
N GLN A 217 -21.53 -21.96 12.37
CA GLN A 217 -21.38 -22.72 11.12
C GLN A 217 -22.64 -23.50 10.73
N ALA A 218 -23.33 -24.12 11.69
CA ALA A 218 -24.57 -24.86 11.45
C ALA A 218 -25.67 -23.98 10.82
N ASN A 219 -25.62 -22.67 11.08
CA ASN A 219 -26.53 -21.66 10.57
C ASN A 219 -25.95 -20.88 9.39
N ALA A 220 -24.78 -21.24 8.85
CA ALA A 220 -24.21 -20.60 7.67
C ALA A 220 -24.83 -21.14 6.37
N GLN A 221 -24.49 -20.53 5.24
CA GLN A 221 -24.85 -21.03 3.90
C GLN A 221 -24.32 -22.47 3.68
N PRO A 222 -24.99 -23.29 2.84
CA PRO A 222 -24.77 -24.74 2.77
C PRO A 222 -23.33 -25.20 2.55
N GLU A 223 -22.56 -24.42 1.79
CA GLU A 223 -21.19 -24.74 1.38
C GLU A 223 -20.21 -24.89 2.55
N PHE A 224 -20.50 -24.24 3.69
CA PHE A 224 -19.68 -24.28 4.90
C PHE A 224 -20.14 -25.32 5.93
N ARG A 225 -21.31 -25.96 5.75
CA ARG A 225 -21.90 -26.84 6.79
C ARG A 225 -21.19 -28.18 6.96
N ASN A 226 -20.47 -28.65 5.94
CA ASN A 226 -19.77 -29.94 5.94
C ASN A 226 -18.28 -29.82 6.30
N VAL A 227 -17.87 -28.69 6.88
CA VAL A 227 -16.49 -28.46 7.33
C VAL A 227 -16.33 -29.03 8.74
N THR A 228 -15.30 -29.82 8.99
CA THR A 228 -14.98 -30.33 10.33
C THR A 228 -13.69 -29.72 10.89
N LYS A 229 -12.83 -29.18 10.02
CA LYS A 229 -11.52 -28.62 10.39
C LYS A 229 -11.33 -27.21 9.86
N TYR A 230 -10.55 -26.43 10.61
CA TYR A 230 -10.33 -25.02 10.32
C TYR A 230 -8.86 -24.71 10.50
N VAL A 231 -8.27 -24.11 9.49
CA VAL A 231 -6.89 -23.66 9.46
C VAL A 231 -6.91 -22.14 9.33
N GLY A 232 -6.36 -21.44 10.33
CA GLY A 232 -6.19 -20.00 10.23
C GLY A 232 -4.93 -19.67 9.42
N VAL A 233 -5.06 -18.68 8.54
CA VAL A 233 -3.96 -18.11 7.77
C VAL A 233 -3.85 -16.64 8.14
N LEU A 234 -2.69 -16.23 8.64
CA LEU A 234 -2.38 -14.84 8.98
C LEU A 234 -1.48 -14.25 7.93
N CYS A 235 -1.90 -13.14 7.34
CA CYS A 235 -1.21 -12.49 6.27
C CYS A 235 -0.87 -11.06 6.69
N GLY A 236 0.37 -10.61 6.47
CA GLY A 236 0.67 -9.21 6.68
C GLY A 236 1.92 -8.69 6.00
N THR A 237 1.85 -7.44 5.57
CA THR A 237 2.96 -6.73 4.89
C THR A 237 4.12 -6.49 5.86
N LEU A 238 3.81 -6.08 7.09
CA LEU A 238 4.74 -6.06 8.21
C LEU A 238 4.37 -7.15 9.21
N PHE A 239 5.18 -8.21 9.22
CA PHE A 239 5.05 -9.32 10.17
C PHE A 239 6.36 -9.42 10.99
N PRO A 240 6.43 -8.85 12.20
CA PRO A 240 7.64 -8.91 13.02
C PRO A 240 8.04 -10.33 13.42
N GLU A 241 9.34 -10.61 13.59
CA GLU A 241 9.85 -11.97 13.83
C GLU A 241 9.34 -12.58 15.15
N ASP A 242 9.23 -11.77 16.20
CA ASP A 242 8.65 -12.14 17.48
C ASP A 242 7.17 -12.51 17.35
N ILE A 243 6.41 -11.77 16.55
CA ILE A 243 5.01 -12.12 16.26
C ILE A 243 4.92 -13.38 15.39
N ARG A 244 5.84 -13.58 14.43
CA ARG A 244 5.90 -14.81 13.62
C ARG A 244 6.10 -16.05 14.49
N LYS A 245 6.98 -15.97 15.50
CA LYS A 245 7.21 -17.08 16.44
C LYS A 245 5.95 -17.47 17.20
N ILE A 246 5.11 -16.51 17.56
CA ILE A 246 3.83 -16.76 18.23
C ILE A 246 2.81 -17.33 17.25
N ALA A 247 2.68 -16.72 16.07
CA ALA A 247 1.69 -17.12 15.06
C ALA A 247 1.97 -18.53 14.50
N HIS A 248 3.23 -18.88 14.29
CA HIS A 248 3.66 -20.22 13.89
C HIS A 248 3.36 -21.31 14.94
N LEU A 249 2.75 -21.00 16.09
CA LEU A 249 2.27 -22.04 17.02
C LEU A 249 0.91 -22.63 16.60
N GLY A 250 0.20 -22.03 15.65
CA GLY A 250 -1.13 -22.52 15.26
C GLY A 250 -1.67 -22.02 13.93
N PHE A 251 -0.95 -21.15 13.22
CA PHE A 251 -1.41 -20.56 11.96
C PHE A 251 -0.37 -20.70 10.85
N ILE A 252 -0.87 -20.80 9.63
CA ILE A 252 -0.07 -20.53 8.43
C ILE A 252 0.18 -19.02 8.39
N CYS A 253 1.43 -18.61 8.20
CA CYS A 253 1.82 -17.21 8.13
C CYS A 253 2.24 -16.85 6.71
N VAL A 254 1.75 -15.73 6.22
CA VAL A 254 2.04 -15.19 4.90
C VAL A 254 2.64 -13.81 5.09
N TYR A 255 3.85 -13.61 4.60
CA TYR A 255 4.55 -12.32 4.77
C TYR A 255 5.57 -12.10 3.64
N PRO A 256 5.95 -10.84 3.37
CA PRO A 256 6.97 -10.54 2.37
C PRO A 256 8.30 -11.20 2.69
N SER A 257 8.89 -11.87 1.69
CA SER A 257 10.22 -12.49 1.78
C SER A 257 10.86 -12.50 0.39
N GLY A 258 11.94 -11.74 0.22
CA GLY A 258 12.52 -11.50 -1.10
C GLY A 258 11.60 -10.62 -1.96
N TYR A 259 11.37 -11.03 -3.21
CA TYR A 259 10.57 -10.29 -4.19
C TYR A 259 9.09 -10.74 -4.27
N CYS A 260 8.62 -11.57 -3.33
CA CYS A 260 7.25 -12.05 -3.26
C CYS A 260 6.80 -12.31 -1.81
N TYR A 261 5.53 -12.64 -1.62
CA TYR A 261 5.04 -13.21 -0.37
C TYR A 261 5.47 -14.67 -0.24
N ASP A 262 6.00 -15.02 0.92
CA ASP A 262 6.33 -16.39 1.30
C ASP A 262 5.27 -16.91 2.27
N VAL A 263 4.95 -18.19 2.14
CA VAL A 263 3.93 -18.86 2.95
C VAL A 263 4.62 -19.89 3.81
N LYS A 264 4.63 -19.66 5.12
CA LYS A 264 5.25 -20.52 6.11
C LYS A 264 4.21 -21.16 7.00
N LYS A 265 4.33 -22.48 7.18
CA LYS A 265 3.54 -23.25 8.13
C LYS A 265 4.37 -23.57 9.38
N PRO A 266 3.75 -23.86 10.52
CA PRO A 266 4.45 -24.48 11.64
C PRO A 266 5.19 -25.75 11.20
N GLU A 267 6.36 -26.03 11.77
CA GLU A 267 7.21 -27.16 11.35
C GLU A 267 6.45 -28.49 11.44
N ASP A 268 5.73 -28.70 12.55
CA ASP A 268 4.93 -29.91 12.82
C ASP A 268 3.52 -29.88 12.20
N PHE A 269 3.15 -28.80 11.50
CA PHE A 269 1.81 -28.68 10.91
C PHE A 269 1.69 -29.56 9.67
N ILE A 270 0.77 -30.52 9.70
CA ILE A 270 0.39 -31.31 8.53
C ILE A 270 -0.71 -30.52 7.81
N ILE A 271 -0.50 -30.22 6.53
CA ILE A 271 -1.54 -29.60 5.70
C ILE A 271 -2.59 -30.68 5.46
N GLU A 272 -3.78 -30.46 6.00
CA GLU A 272 -4.83 -31.46 6.04
C GLU A 272 -5.64 -31.47 4.74
N ARG A 273 -5.98 -32.68 4.29
CA ARG A 273 -6.96 -32.98 3.24
C ARG A 273 -8.28 -33.43 3.86
#